data_AF-A0A2K3KL79-F1
#
_entry.id   AF-A0A2K3KL79-F1
#
_cell.length_a   1.000
_cell.length_b   1.000
_cell.length_c   1.000
_cell.angle_alpha   90.00
_cell.angle_beta   90.00
_cell.angle_gamma   90.00
#
_symmetry.space_group_name_H-M   'P 1'
#
loop_
_entity.id
_entity.type
_entity.pdbx_description
1 polymer ?
#
loop_
_entity_poly.entity_id
_entity_poly.type
_entity_poly.pdbx_seq_one_letter_code
_entity_poly.pdbx_strand_id
1 'polypeptide(L)' 'MGVFAFEDDFVSTVAPPKLYKALAKDADEIVPKVIPVIQGVEIVEGNGGPGTIKKLTAVEG' A
#
# COMPACT_ATOMS: atom_id res chain seq x y z
N MET A 1 -13.80 25.51 1.24
CA MET A 1 -13.41 24.18 0.71
C MET A 1 -14.05 23.13 1.59
N GLY A 2 -14.65 22.09 1.01
CA GLY A 2 -15.27 21.00 1.77
C GLY A 2 -14.32 19.82 1.92
N VAL A 3 -14.34 19.17 3.07
CA VAL A 3 -13.62 17.91 3.33
C VAL A 3 -14.67 16.86 3.68
N PHE A 4 -14.61 15.71 3.01
CA PHE A 4 -15.44 14.55 3.30
C PHE A 4 -14.54 13.43 3.82
N ALA A 5 -14.93 12.80 4.93
CA ALA A 5 -14.19 11.71 5.57
C ALA A 5 -15.09 10.46 5.61
N PHE A 6 -14.49 9.31 5.27
CA PHE A 6 -15.12 8.01 5.30
C PHE A 6 -14.28 7.08 6.18
N GLU A 7 -14.94 6.25 6.98
CA GLU A 7 -14.32 5.26 7.86
C GLU A 7 -14.88 3.87 7.52
N ASP A 8 -13.99 2.89 7.33
CA ASP A 8 -14.31 1.50 7.04
C ASP A 8 -13.47 0.59 7.94
N ASP A 9 -14.09 -0.43 8.54
CA ASP A 9 -13.46 -1.39 9.44
C ASP A 9 -13.56 -2.82 8.92
N PHE A 10 -12.47 -3.58 9.05
CA PHE A 10 -12.41 -5.01 8.70
C PHE A 10 -11.71 -5.81 9.80
N VAL A 11 -12.28 -6.95 10.17
CA VAL A 11 -11.66 -7.87 11.13
C VAL A 11 -10.68 -8.79 10.41
N SER A 12 -9.45 -8.86 10.91
CA SER A 12 -8.40 -9.75 10.40
C SER A 12 -7.96 -10.74 11.46
N THR A 13 -7.72 -11.99 11.08
CA THR A 13 -7.10 -13.02 11.93
C THR A 13 -5.59 -12.85 12.03
N VAL A 14 -5.00 -11.96 11.21
CA VAL A 14 -3.55 -11.70 11.19
C VAL A 14 -3.20 -10.73 12.32
N ALA A 15 -2.18 -11.09 13.11
CA ALA A 15 -1.71 -10.24 14.21
C ALA A 15 -1.31 -8.82 13.72
N PRO A 16 -1.66 -7.75 14.46
CA PRO A 16 -1.46 -6.37 14.01
C PRO A 16 -0.04 -6.02 13.56
N PRO A 17 1.05 -6.42 14.25
CA PRO A 17 2.41 -6.10 13.80
C PRO A 17 2.75 -6.68 12.43
N LYS A 18 2.25 -7.90 12.15
CA LYS A 18 2.49 -8.59 10.88
C LYS A 18 1.69 -7.92 9.76
N LEU A 19 0.43 -7.57 10.03
CA LEU A 19 -0.43 -6.89 9.06
C LEU A 19 0.12 -5.50 8.71
N TYR A 20 0.53 -4.71 9.71
CA TYR A 20 1.15 -3.40 9.49
C TYR A 20 2.44 -3.52 8.67
N LYS A 21 3.32 -4.47 9.01
CA LYS A 21 4.55 -4.69 8.24
C LYS A 21 4.24 -4.99 6.77
N ALA A 22 3.26 -5.87 6.51
CA ALA A 22 2.88 -6.24 5.15
C ALA A 22 2.25 -5.09 4.35
N LEU A 23 1.34 -4.31 4.94
CA LEU A 23 0.56 -3.31 4.23
C LEU A 23 1.18 -1.90 4.19
N ALA A 24 2.09 -1.57 5.12
CA ALA A 24 2.71 -0.25 5.19
C ALA A 24 4.19 -0.26 4.82
N LYS A 25 4.95 -1.26 5.29
CA LYS A 25 6.42 -1.30 5.12
C LYS A 25 6.84 -2.09 3.89
N ASP A 26 6.34 -3.31 3.77
CA ASP A 26 6.72 -4.27 2.72
C ASP A 26 5.72 -4.24 1.53
N ALA A 27 4.81 -3.26 1.50
CA ALA A 27 3.74 -3.18 0.51
C ALA A 27 4.27 -3.16 -0.93
N ASP A 28 5.43 -2.53 -1.14
CA ASP A 28 6.01 -2.39 -2.48
C ASP A 28 6.40 -3.75 -3.08
N GLU A 29 6.76 -4.70 -2.21
CA GLU A 29 7.10 -6.07 -2.59
C GLU A 29 5.87 -6.99 -2.64
N ILE A 30 4.95 -6.82 -1.69
CA ILE A 30 3.81 -7.73 -1.51
C ILE A 30 2.69 -7.43 -2.51
N VAL A 31 2.37 -6.16 -2.76
CA VAL A 31 1.22 -5.76 -3.58
C VAL A 31 1.28 -6.35 -4.99
N PRO A 32 2.40 -6.25 -5.75
CA PRO A 32 2.48 -6.86 -7.08
C PRO A 32 2.37 -8.40 -7.08
N LYS A 33 2.74 -9.05 -5.97
CA LYS A 33 2.67 -10.51 -5.83
C LYS A 33 1.26 -11.02 -5.56
N VAL A 34 0.44 -10.20 -4.88
CA VAL A 34 -0.90 -10.59 -4.42
C VAL A 34 -2.00 -10.03 -5.32
N ILE A 35 -1.78 -8.89 -5.96
CA ILE A 35 -2.75 -8.23 -6.85
C ILE A 35 -2.24 -8.32 -8.30
N PRO A 36 -2.78 -9.24 -9.12
CA PRO A 36 -2.21 -9.56 -10.44
C PRO A 36 -2.17 -8.40 -11.44
N VAL A 37 -3.05 -7.41 -11.30
CA VAL A 37 -3.13 -6.25 -12.20
C VAL A 37 -2.02 -5.23 -11.88
N ILE A 38 -1.38 -5.31 -10.72
CA ILE A 38 -0.28 -4.43 -10.36
C ILE A 38 1.03 -5.01 -10.87
N GLN A 39 1.64 -4.31 -11.82
CA GLN A 39 2.92 -4.69 -12.42
C GLN A 39 4.11 -4.39 -11.48
N GLY A 40 4.00 -3.34 -10.67
CA GLY A 40 5.07 -2.96 -9.76
C GLY A 40 4.73 -1.76 -8.89
N VAL A 41 5.48 -1.63 -7.81
CA VAL A 41 5.47 -0.46 -6.94
C VAL A 41 6.91 -0.07 -6.65
N GLU A 42 7.23 1.21 -6.81
CA GLU A 42 8.60 1.74 -6.67
C GLU A 42 8.60 3.03 -5.86
N ILE A 43 9.58 3.20 -4.97
CA ILE A 43 9.85 4.48 -4.31
C ILE A 43 10.59 5.37 -5.30
N VAL A 44 9.98 6.50 -5.66
CA VAL A 44 10.61 7.49 -6.56
C VAL A 44 11.29 8.61 -5.79
N GLU A 45 10.88 8.85 -4.54
CA GLU A 45 11.52 9.79 -3.62
C GLU A 45 11.33 9.35 -2.16
N GLY A 46 12.37 9.50 -1.33
CA GLY A 46 12.31 9.17 0.10
C GLY A 46 12.86 7.79 0.46
N ASN A 47 12.52 7.29 1.64
CA ASN A 47 13.13 6.10 2.24
C ASN A 47 12.13 5.09 2.85
N GLY A 48 10.83 5.26 2.57
CA GLY A 48 9.76 4.44 3.16
C GLY A 48 9.22 4.99 4.50
N GLY A 49 9.71 6.15 4.95
CA GLY A 49 9.17 6.93 6.06
C GLY A 49 8.18 8.03 5.62
N PRO A 50 7.74 8.89 6.55
CA PRO A 50 6.89 10.05 6.24
C PRO A 50 7.50 10.91 5.12
N GLY A 51 6.65 11.34 4.17
CA GLY A 51 7.08 12.13 3.00
C GLY A 51 7.57 11.32 1.80
N THR A 52 7.63 9.98 1.89
CA THR A 52 8.01 9.12 0.75
C THR A 52 6.97 9.18 -0.37
N ILE A 53 7.44 9.26 -1.63
CA ILE A 53 6.61 9.18 -2.83
C ILE A 53 6.78 7.81 -3.46
N LYS A 54 5.66 7.10 -3.64
CA LYS A 54 5.59 5.77 -4.26
C LYS A 54 4.79 5.83 -5.56
N LYS A 55 5.34 5.23 -6.61
CA LYS A 55 4.65 5.05 -7.90
C LYS A 55 4.21 3.60 -8.03
N LEU A 56 2.92 3.40 -8.30
CA LEU A 56 2.33 2.09 -8.57
C LEU A 56 1.95 2.03 -10.04
N THR A 57 2.37 0.97 -10.73
CA THR A 57 2.06 0.75 -12.15
C THR A 57 1.11 -0.42 -12.27
N ALA A 58 -0.02 -0.22 -12.96
CA ALA A 58 -1.01 -1.25 -13.25
C ALA A 58 -1.03 -1.57 -14.75
N VAL A 59 -1.43 -2.79 -15.11
CA VAL A 59 -1.68 -3.17 -16.51
C VAL A 59 -2.86 -2.33 -17.02
N GLU A 60 -2.69 -1.66 -18.15
CA GLU A 60 -3.80 -0.99 -18.84
C GLU A 60 -4.64 -2.06 -19.55
N GLY A 61 -5.96 -2.04 -19.32
CA GLY A 61 -6.91 -2.97 -19.91
C GLY A 61 -7.37 -2.55 -21.30
#